data_AF-A0AAU5BBE6-F1
#
_entry.id   AF-A0AAU5BBE6-F1
#
_cell.length_a   1.000
_cell.length_b   1.000
_cell.length_c   1.000
_cell.angle_alpha   90.00
_cell.angle_beta   90.00
_cell.angle_gamma   90.00
#
_symmetry.space_group_name_H-M   'P 1'
#
loop_
_entity.id
_entity.type
_entity.pdbx_description
1 polymer ?
#
loop_
_entity_poly.entity_id
_entity_poly.type
_entity_poly.pdbx_seq_one_letter_code
_entity_poly.pdbx_strand_id
1 'polypeptide(L)'
;MTIHPTDHPDTDGQEVRRYLDAVEQAVSGLPAHRRKETVGDVAERIAVALAGRPGRITQILAELGAPEQVGAAAVDAYRVDVEVPWWSSPRLIVWGLAAGSAVSLLSRLTGDDEIPEIFALPVFYLTFCGCVALCLSPWWSRSRRCAALAWLLVPNLFLALATGATDNLAIQITLSVVSVAVRAGALWWMWSSRTAPEPDRHRFPRWAGVLSWIAVGAVAAGETVLWAVTL
;
A
#
# COMPACT_ATOMS: atom_id res chain seq x y z
N MET A 1 -69.94 -9.71 -1.76
CA MET A 1 -68.63 -10.16 -2.30
C MET A 1 -67.80 -8.92 -2.54
N THR A 2 -67.14 -8.46 -1.49
CA THR A 2 -66.42 -7.18 -1.43
C THR A 2 -64.99 -7.43 -1.90
N ILE A 3 -64.67 -6.95 -3.09
CA ILE A 3 -63.32 -6.97 -3.64
C ILE A 3 -62.55 -5.83 -2.95
N HIS A 4 -61.60 -6.18 -2.10
CA HIS A 4 -60.72 -5.24 -1.41
C HIS A 4 -59.73 -4.68 -2.44
N PRO A 5 -59.69 -3.35 -2.71
CA PRO A 5 -58.80 -2.80 -3.70
C PRO A 5 -57.35 -2.78 -3.20
N THR A 6 -56.45 -3.02 -4.14
CA THR A 6 -54.99 -2.96 -4.12
C THR A 6 -54.46 -1.59 -3.68
N ASP A 7 -53.76 -1.51 -2.55
CA ASP A 7 -53.17 -0.25 -2.08
C ASP A 7 -51.82 -0.41 -1.37
N HIS A 8 -50.89 -1.23 -1.89
CA HIS A 8 -49.60 -1.49 -1.22
C HIS A 8 -48.29 -1.32 -2.03
N PRO A 9 -48.24 -1.11 -3.37
CA PRO A 9 -46.92 -0.98 -4.04
C PRO A 9 -46.17 0.31 -3.67
N ASP A 10 -46.90 1.40 -3.40
CA ASP A 10 -46.28 2.70 -3.07
C ASP A 10 -45.77 2.76 -1.63
N THR A 11 -46.44 2.08 -0.69
CA THR A 11 -46.04 2.00 0.71
C THR A 11 -44.77 1.18 0.88
N ASP A 12 -44.70 0.02 0.20
CA ASP A 12 -43.51 -0.84 0.19
C ASP A 12 -42.28 -0.07 -0.31
N GLY A 13 -42.42 0.69 -1.39
CA GLY A 13 -41.33 1.52 -1.94
C GLY A 13 -40.87 2.64 -1.00
N GLN A 14 -41.79 3.24 -0.23
CA GLN A 14 -41.45 4.26 0.77
C GLN A 14 -40.71 3.67 1.97
N GLU A 15 -41.10 2.49 2.44
CA GLU A 15 -40.42 1.80 3.55
C GLU A 15 -39.00 1.39 3.18
N VAL A 16 -38.79 0.84 1.98
CA VAL A 16 -37.45 0.51 1.47
C VAL A 16 -36.56 1.75 1.42
N ARG A 17 -37.06 2.87 0.87
CA ARG A 17 -36.28 4.12 0.80
C ARG A 17 -35.88 4.62 2.18
N ARG A 18 -36.82 4.68 3.13
CA ARG A 18 -36.52 5.08 4.51
C ARG A 18 -35.48 4.18 5.17
N TYR A 19 -35.55 2.88 4.92
CA TYR A 19 -34.57 1.93 5.45
C TYR A 19 -33.19 2.15 4.84
N LEU A 20 -33.10 2.33 3.51
CA LEU A 20 -31.83 2.59 2.82
C LEU A 20 -31.19 3.93 3.25
N ASP A 21 -31.99 4.98 3.43
CA ASP A 21 -31.52 6.27 3.95
C ASP A 21 -30.93 6.12 5.36
N ALA A 22 -31.59 5.31 6.22
CA ALA A 22 -31.09 5.01 7.56
C ALA A 22 -29.79 4.18 7.53
N VAL A 23 -29.67 3.22 6.61
CA VAL A 23 -28.43 2.46 6.39
C VAL A 23 -27.32 3.39 5.90
N GLU A 24 -27.59 4.27 4.92
CA GLU A 24 -26.61 5.25 4.42
C GLU A 24 -26.08 6.15 5.55
N GLN A 25 -26.97 6.60 6.43
CA GLN A 25 -26.61 7.36 7.62
C GLN A 25 -25.76 6.54 8.60
N ALA A 26 -26.11 5.28 8.85
CA ALA A 26 -25.36 4.39 9.73
C ALA A 26 -23.94 4.08 9.20
N VAL A 27 -23.77 4.02 7.88
CA VAL A 27 -22.46 3.82 7.25
C VAL A 27 -21.74 5.13 6.92
N SER A 28 -22.22 6.28 7.38
CA SER A 28 -21.65 7.60 7.07
C SER A 28 -20.15 7.73 7.37
N GLY A 29 -19.63 6.97 8.34
CA GLY A 29 -18.21 6.88 8.68
C GLY A 29 -17.33 6.09 7.71
N LEU A 30 -17.91 5.34 6.75
CA LEU A 30 -17.18 4.65 5.70
C LEU A 30 -16.79 5.59 4.54
N PRO A 31 -15.74 5.24 3.76
CA PRO A 31 -15.42 5.92 2.50
C PRO A 31 -16.62 5.92 1.53
N ALA A 32 -16.76 7.00 0.75
CA ALA A 32 -17.95 7.23 -0.08
C ALA A 32 -18.28 6.10 -1.06
N HIS A 33 -17.28 5.42 -1.63
CA HIS A 33 -17.51 4.27 -2.50
C HIS A 33 -18.05 3.06 -1.73
N ARG A 34 -17.48 2.74 -0.55
CA ARG A 34 -17.95 1.64 0.31
C ARG A 34 -19.37 1.89 0.80
N ARG A 35 -19.70 3.14 1.14
CA ARG A 35 -21.09 3.49 1.48
C ARG A 35 -22.06 3.13 0.36
N LYS A 36 -21.72 3.50 -0.89
CA LYS A 36 -22.56 3.19 -2.06
C LYS A 36 -22.64 1.69 -2.32
N GLU A 37 -21.53 0.97 -2.18
CA GLU A 37 -21.48 -0.48 -2.32
C GLU A 37 -22.35 -1.17 -1.27
N THR A 38 -22.18 -0.83 0.03
CA THR A 38 -22.98 -1.41 1.12
C THR A 38 -24.47 -1.10 0.96
N VAL A 39 -24.84 0.15 0.63
CA VAL A 39 -26.24 0.50 0.37
C VAL A 39 -26.78 -0.25 -0.85
N GLY A 40 -25.97 -0.43 -1.89
CA GLY A 40 -26.30 -1.24 -3.06
C GLY A 40 -26.56 -2.71 -2.73
N ASP A 41 -25.68 -3.34 -1.97
CA ASP A 41 -25.81 -4.74 -1.55
C ASP A 41 -27.04 -4.97 -0.66
N VAL A 42 -27.37 -3.99 0.19
CA VAL A 42 -28.58 -4.02 1.01
C VAL A 42 -29.83 -3.86 0.13
N ALA A 43 -29.81 -2.91 -0.81
CA ALA A 43 -30.91 -2.72 -1.75
C ALA A 43 -31.15 -3.96 -2.62
N GLU A 44 -30.08 -4.62 -3.09
CA GLU A 44 -30.17 -5.87 -3.84
C GLU A 44 -30.78 -6.98 -3.00
N ARG A 45 -30.32 -7.17 -1.75
CA ARG A 45 -30.89 -8.18 -0.84
C ARG A 45 -32.38 -7.95 -0.59
N ILE A 46 -32.79 -6.70 -0.40
CA ILE A 46 -34.21 -6.34 -0.24
C ILE A 46 -34.99 -6.68 -1.52
N ALA A 47 -34.48 -6.31 -2.70
CA ALA A 47 -35.13 -6.58 -3.98
C ALA A 47 -35.29 -8.09 -4.25
N VAL A 48 -34.24 -8.88 -3.98
CA VAL A 48 -34.26 -10.34 -4.09
C VAL A 48 -35.27 -10.95 -3.11
N ALA A 49 -35.31 -10.48 -1.87
CA ALA A 49 -36.26 -10.96 -0.86
C ALA A 49 -37.72 -10.62 -1.22
N LEU A 50 -37.97 -9.42 -1.74
CA LEU A 50 -39.28 -8.97 -2.20
C LEU A 50 -39.76 -9.78 -3.42
N ALA A 51 -38.86 -10.11 -4.34
CA ALA A 51 -39.18 -10.95 -5.49
C ALA A 51 -39.62 -12.37 -5.05
N GLY A 52 -39.01 -12.92 -4.00
CA GLY A 52 -39.39 -14.22 -3.44
C GLY A 52 -40.65 -14.19 -2.57
N ARG A 53 -40.98 -13.05 -1.96
CA ARG A 53 -42.08 -12.88 -0.99
C ARG A 53 -42.76 -11.51 -1.15
N PRO A 54 -43.53 -11.27 -2.23
CA PRO A 54 -44.19 -9.99 -2.45
C PRO A 54 -45.21 -9.67 -1.34
N GLY A 55 -45.26 -8.41 -0.92
CA GLY A 55 -46.18 -7.93 0.13
C GLY A 55 -45.77 -8.23 1.57
N ARG A 56 -44.53 -8.71 1.81
CA ARG A 56 -44.00 -8.99 3.15
C ARG A 56 -42.86 -8.05 3.57
N ILE A 57 -42.93 -6.78 3.16
CA ILE A 57 -41.86 -5.79 3.35
C ILE A 57 -41.41 -5.67 4.81
N THR A 58 -42.34 -5.54 5.76
CA THR A 58 -42.04 -5.39 7.18
C THR A 58 -41.33 -6.61 7.77
N GLN A 59 -41.72 -7.82 7.35
CA GLN A 59 -41.06 -9.06 7.75
C GLN A 59 -39.65 -9.14 7.15
N ILE A 60 -39.48 -8.78 5.88
CA ILE A 60 -38.18 -8.77 5.19
C ILE A 60 -37.21 -7.79 5.88
N LEU A 61 -37.67 -6.58 6.19
CA LEU A 61 -36.84 -5.59 6.89
C LEU A 61 -36.50 -6.02 8.32
N ALA A 62 -37.43 -6.69 9.02
CA ALA A 62 -37.16 -7.25 10.34
C ALA A 62 -36.13 -8.39 10.30
N GLU A 63 -36.17 -9.24 9.26
CA GLU A 63 -35.15 -10.29 9.02
C GLU A 63 -33.77 -9.70 8.71
N LEU A 64 -33.73 -8.55 8.01
CA LEU A 64 -32.48 -7.83 7.72
C LEU A 64 -31.85 -7.19 8.96
N GLY A 65 -32.66 -6.92 9.99
CA GLY A 65 -32.24 -6.30 11.24
C GLY A 65 -32.30 -4.78 11.23
N ALA A 66 -31.98 -4.16 12.36
CA ALA A 66 -31.96 -2.71 12.48
C ALA A 66 -30.88 -2.11 11.57
N PRO A 67 -31.15 -0.96 10.89
CA PRO A 67 -30.19 -0.34 9.98
C PRO A 67 -28.86 0.00 10.66
N GLU A 68 -28.88 0.31 11.96
CA GLU A 68 -27.68 0.55 12.77
C GLU A 68 -26.81 -0.72 12.92
N GLN A 69 -27.42 -1.89 13.07
CA GLN A 69 -26.70 -3.17 13.19
C GLN A 69 -26.09 -3.57 11.85
N VAL A 70 -26.82 -3.37 10.76
CA VAL A 70 -26.31 -3.59 9.39
C VAL A 70 -25.13 -2.66 9.11
N GLY A 71 -25.25 -1.38 9.49
CA GLY A 71 -24.17 -0.41 9.37
C GLY A 71 -22.95 -0.76 10.22
N ALA A 72 -23.15 -1.14 11.49
CA ALA A 72 -22.08 -1.55 12.39
C ALA A 72 -21.34 -2.79 11.87
N ALA A 73 -22.07 -3.80 11.39
CA ALA A 73 -21.49 -5.00 10.79
C ALA A 73 -20.68 -4.67 9.52
N ALA A 74 -21.15 -3.74 8.69
CA ALA A 74 -20.41 -3.28 7.52
C ALA A 74 -19.14 -2.49 7.89
N VAL A 75 -19.19 -1.66 8.94
CA VAL A 75 -18.02 -0.94 9.46
C VAL A 75 -16.98 -1.89 10.04
N ASP A 76 -17.40 -2.89 10.80
CA ASP A 76 -16.48 -3.88 11.37
C ASP A 76 -15.89 -4.79 10.28
N ALA A 77 -16.68 -5.21 9.28
CA ALA A 77 -16.18 -5.92 8.11
C ALA A 77 -15.13 -5.09 7.35
N TYR A 78 -15.38 -3.80 7.15
CA TYR A 78 -14.41 -2.90 6.53
C TYR A 78 -13.11 -2.77 7.35
N ARG A 79 -13.18 -2.73 8.69
CA ARG A 79 -11.97 -2.69 9.52
C ARG A 79 -11.12 -3.95 9.38
N VAL A 80 -11.75 -5.12 9.27
CA VAL A 80 -11.05 -6.39 9.09
C VAL A 80 -10.39 -6.46 7.70
N ASP A 81 -11.06 -5.96 6.66
CA ASP A 81 -10.48 -5.88 5.30
C ASP A 81 -9.30 -4.90 5.19
N VAL A 82 -9.19 -3.93 6.11
CA VAL A 82 -8.08 -2.97 6.20
C VAL A 82 -6.94 -3.48 7.10
N GLU A 83 -6.82 -4.80 7.28
CA GLU A 83 -5.56 -5.39 7.73
C GLU A 83 -4.50 -5.23 6.63
N VAL A 84 -3.85 -4.06 6.64
CA VAL A 84 -2.71 -3.77 5.78
C VAL A 84 -1.67 -4.86 6.06
N PRO A 85 -1.20 -5.62 5.05
CA PRO A 85 -0.28 -6.72 5.27
C PRO A 85 0.91 -6.27 6.11
N TRP A 86 1.34 -7.05 7.09
CA TRP A 86 2.37 -6.61 8.04
C TRP A 86 3.67 -6.13 7.34
N TRP A 87 4.02 -6.69 6.18
CA TRP A 87 5.16 -6.28 5.34
C TRP A 87 5.03 -4.88 4.72
N SER A 88 3.83 -4.29 4.70
CA SER A 88 3.57 -2.92 4.23
C SER A 88 3.74 -1.86 5.31
N SER A 89 4.11 -2.28 6.53
CA SER A 89 4.44 -1.39 7.64
C SER A 89 5.57 -0.45 7.22
N PRO A 90 5.35 0.88 7.24
CA PRO A 90 6.38 1.86 6.92
C PRO A 90 7.63 1.69 7.80
N ARG A 91 7.44 1.18 9.03
CA ARG A 91 8.54 0.91 9.97
C ARG A 91 9.44 -0.21 9.47
N LEU A 92 8.87 -1.33 9.02
CA LEU A 92 9.65 -2.47 8.54
C LEU A 92 10.44 -2.11 7.27
N ILE A 93 9.83 -1.32 6.38
CA ILE A 93 10.49 -0.84 5.16
C ILE A 93 11.71 0.04 5.51
N VAL A 94 11.54 1.00 6.41
CA VAL A 94 12.63 1.89 6.85
C VAL A 94 13.71 1.11 7.59
N TRP A 95 13.33 0.17 8.46
CA TRP A 95 14.28 -0.69 9.17
C TRP A 95 15.09 -1.58 8.23
N GLY A 96 14.47 -2.18 7.22
CA GLY A 96 15.17 -2.97 6.22
C GLY A 96 16.20 -2.15 5.45
N LEU A 97 15.82 -0.97 4.96
CA LEU A 97 16.74 -0.08 4.24
C LEU A 97 17.90 0.41 5.13
N ALA A 98 17.62 0.71 6.39
CA ALA A 98 18.63 1.11 7.37
C ALA A 98 19.60 -0.03 7.69
N ALA A 99 19.09 -1.24 7.92
CA ALA A 99 19.90 -2.42 8.20
C ALA A 99 20.81 -2.76 7.01
N GLY A 100 20.30 -2.75 5.78
CA GLY A 100 21.12 -2.96 4.58
C GLY A 100 22.25 -1.94 4.45
N SER A 101 21.97 -0.66 4.71
CA SER A 101 22.98 0.40 4.67
C SER A 101 24.02 0.27 5.79
N ALA A 102 23.62 -0.14 7.00
CA ALA A 102 24.53 -0.36 8.12
C ALA A 102 25.47 -1.55 7.86
N VAL A 103 24.95 -2.67 7.34
CA VAL A 103 25.76 -3.84 6.98
C VAL A 103 26.76 -3.49 5.88
N SER A 104 26.35 -2.71 4.88
CA SER A 104 27.26 -2.23 3.81
C SER A 104 28.38 -1.33 4.31
N LEU A 105 28.15 -0.53 5.35
CA LEU A 105 29.18 0.32 5.95
C LEU A 105 30.13 -0.52 6.79
N LEU A 106 29.58 -1.46 7.57
CA LEU A 106 30.35 -2.34 8.43
C LEU A 106 31.31 -3.20 7.61
N SER A 107 30.88 -3.76 6.48
CA SER A 107 31.75 -4.56 5.61
C SER A 107 32.94 -3.78 5.06
N ARG A 108 32.76 -2.47 4.76
CA ARG A 108 33.87 -1.61 4.32
C ARG A 108 34.82 -1.22 5.45
N LEU A 109 34.32 -1.10 6.68
CA LEU A 109 35.14 -0.77 7.84
C LEU A 109 36.00 -1.94 8.31
N THR A 110 35.54 -3.18 8.09
CA THR A 110 36.29 -4.38 8.49
C THR A 110 37.48 -4.68 7.59
N GLY A 111 37.55 -4.12 6.38
CA GLY A 111 38.74 -4.15 5.52
C GLY A 111 39.23 -5.54 5.08
N ASP A 112 38.42 -6.57 5.31
CA ASP A 112 38.75 -7.96 4.99
C ASP A 112 38.37 -8.25 3.53
N ASP A 113 39.37 -8.39 2.65
CA ASP A 113 39.20 -8.66 1.22
C ASP A 113 38.53 -10.02 0.92
N GLU A 114 38.45 -10.93 1.90
CA GLU A 114 37.79 -12.24 1.74
C GLU A 114 36.31 -12.26 2.14
N ILE A 115 35.84 -11.22 2.83
CA ILE A 115 34.45 -11.09 3.28
C ILE A 115 33.47 -10.38 2.30
N PRO A 116 33.88 -9.71 1.19
CA PRO A 116 32.97 -8.83 0.45
C PRO A 116 31.84 -9.57 -0.28
N GLU A 117 32.06 -10.80 -0.76
CA GLU A 117 31.03 -11.52 -1.53
C GLU A 117 29.88 -12.07 -0.67
N ILE A 118 30.19 -12.60 0.52
CA ILE A 118 29.19 -13.23 1.39
C ILE A 118 28.19 -12.19 1.93
N PHE A 119 28.64 -10.95 2.18
CA PHE A 119 27.79 -9.88 2.71
C PHE A 119 27.18 -8.96 1.63
N ALA A 120 27.72 -8.96 0.41
CA ALA A 120 27.15 -8.19 -0.70
C ALA A 120 25.73 -8.66 -1.07
N LEU A 121 25.51 -9.98 -1.16
CA LEU A 121 24.21 -10.55 -1.51
C LEU A 121 23.12 -10.21 -0.48
N PRO A 122 23.32 -10.37 0.85
CA PRO A 122 22.36 -9.93 1.86
C PRO A 122 22.06 -8.44 1.81
N VAL A 123 23.08 -7.59 1.63
CA VAL A 123 22.92 -6.13 1.52
C VAL A 123 22.09 -5.75 0.30
N PHE A 124 22.38 -6.36 -0.84
CA PHE A 124 21.62 -6.18 -2.07
C PHE A 124 20.17 -6.62 -1.86
N TYR A 125 19.96 -7.81 -1.31
CA TYR A 125 18.62 -8.35 -1.08
C TYR A 125 17.78 -7.48 -0.12
N LEU A 126 18.38 -6.99 0.96
CA LEU A 126 17.73 -6.07 1.90
C LEU A 126 17.38 -4.74 1.25
N THR A 127 18.29 -4.17 0.47
CA THR A 127 18.07 -2.90 -0.23
C THR A 127 17.01 -3.05 -1.31
N PHE A 128 17.08 -4.14 -2.09
CA PHE A 128 16.12 -4.47 -3.13
C PHE A 128 14.73 -4.72 -2.55
N CYS A 129 14.61 -5.55 -1.51
CA CYS A 129 13.35 -5.77 -0.81
C CYS A 129 12.77 -4.47 -0.24
N GLY A 130 13.61 -3.61 0.33
CA GLY A 130 13.20 -2.30 0.83
C GLY A 130 12.67 -1.39 -0.28
N CYS A 131 13.34 -1.35 -1.44
CA CYS A 131 12.90 -0.61 -2.62
C CYS A 131 11.58 -1.15 -3.19
N VAL A 132 11.42 -2.47 -3.30
CA VAL A 132 10.18 -3.10 -3.75
C VAL A 132 9.03 -2.80 -2.79
N ALA A 133 9.25 -2.96 -1.48
CA ALA A 133 8.25 -2.64 -0.47
C ALA A 133 7.86 -1.16 -0.49
N LEU A 134 8.80 -0.25 -0.74
CA LEU A 134 8.56 1.18 -0.95
C LEU A 134 7.73 1.46 -2.20
N CYS A 135 8.00 0.76 -3.31
CA CYS A 135 7.23 0.89 -4.55
C CYS A 135 5.79 0.42 -4.38
N LEU A 136 5.58 -0.66 -3.62
CA LEU A 136 4.28 -1.26 -3.35
C LEU A 136 3.51 -0.53 -2.23
N SER A 137 4.21 0.27 -1.42
CA SER A 137 3.61 0.94 -0.27
C SER A 137 2.52 1.95 -0.68
N PRO A 138 1.32 1.89 -0.07
CA PRO A 138 0.25 2.86 -0.31
C PRO A 138 0.49 4.22 0.38
N TRP A 139 1.49 4.31 1.28
CA TRP A 139 1.68 5.43 2.20
C TRP A 139 2.29 6.70 1.57
N TRP A 140 2.77 6.60 0.33
CA TRP A 140 3.46 7.70 -0.35
C TRP A 140 2.96 7.91 -1.77
N SER A 141 2.92 9.18 -2.21
CA SER A 141 2.56 9.57 -3.57
C SER A 141 3.62 9.15 -4.59
N ARG A 142 3.24 9.04 -5.87
CA ARG A 142 4.13 8.62 -6.96
C ARG A 142 5.39 9.49 -7.08
N SER A 143 5.22 10.82 -7.00
CA SER A 143 6.36 11.75 -7.05
C SER A 143 7.32 11.54 -5.89
N ARG A 144 6.80 11.26 -4.69
CA ARG A 144 7.62 10.96 -3.51
C ARG A 144 8.33 9.61 -3.61
N ARG A 145 7.69 8.58 -4.18
CA ARG A 145 8.34 7.28 -4.45
C ARG A 145 9.51 7.42 -5.42
N CYS A 146 9.32 8.13 -6.53
CA CYS A 146 10.39 8.37 -7.50
C CYS A 146 11.53 9.22 -6.90
N ALA A 147 11.20 10.26 -6.13
CA ALA A 147 12.20 11.06 -5.43
C ALA A 147 12.99 10.21 -4.42
N ALA A 148 12.31 9.37 -3.63
CA ALA A 148 12.95 8.49 -2.67
C ALA A 148 13.86 7.46 -3.34
N LEU A 149 13.42 6.82 -4.42
CA LEU A 149 14.24 5.91 -5.21
C LEU A 149 15.48 6.61 -5.77
N ALA A 150 15.33 7.82 -6.32
CA ALA A 150 16.46 8.60 -6.80
C ALA A 150 17.45 8.89 -5.66
N TRP A 151 16.97 9.32 -4.49
CA TRP A 151 17.80 9.57 -3.32
C TRP A 151 18.46 8.32 -2.72
N LEU A 152 17.90 7.13 -2.94
CA LEU A 152 18.49 5.86 -2.52
C LEU A 152 19.53 5.33 -3.52
N LEU A 153 19.26 5.47 -4.83
CA LEU A 153 20.10 4.90 -5.90
C LEU A 153 21.25 5.80 -6.32
N VAL A 154 21.03 7.12 -6.43
CA VAL A 154 22.04 8.08 -6.90
C VAL A 154 23.31 8.03 -6.04
N PRO A 155 23.25 7.99 -4.70
CA PRO A 155 24.45 7.89 -3.88
C PRO A 155 25.24 6.60 -4.09
N ASN A 156 24.59 5.49 -4.43
CA ASN A 156 25.29 4.23 -4.71
C ASN A 156 25.98 4.26 -6.08
N LEU A 157 25.28 4.75 -7.11
CA LEU A 157 25.87 4.90 -8.44
C LEU A 157 27.07 5.85 -8.40
N PHE A 158 26.92 6.98 -7.70
CA PHE A 158 28.01 7.93 -7.50
C PHE A 158 29.18 7.30 -6.73
N LEU A 159 28.89 6.58 -5.65
CA LEU A 159 29.92 5.92 -4.85
C LEU A 159 30.70 4.88 -5.67
N ALA A 160 30.01 4.07 -6.48
CA ALA A 160 30.63 3.05 -7.34
C ALA A 160 31.56 3.68 -8.40
N LEU A 161 31.10 4.76 -9.05
CA LEU A 161 31.91 5.51 -10.01
C LEU A 161 33.12 6.16 -9.35
N ALA A 162 32.92 6.77 -8.17
CA ALA A 162 33.97 7.46 -7.44
C ALA A 162 35.03 6.49 -6.89
N THR A 163 34.63 5.31 -6.39
CA THR A 163 35.56 4.30 -5.89
C THR A 163 36.41 3.70 -7.00
N GLY A 164 35.87 3.57 -8.23
CA GLY A 164 36.67 3.14 -9.38
C GLY A 164 37.67 4.20 -9.89
N ALA A 165 37.53 5.46 -9.46
CA ALA A 165 38.39 6.56 -9.89
C ALA A 165 39.53 6.88 -8.89
N THR A 166 39.56 6.23 -7.72
CA THR A 166 40.55 6.53 -6.67
C THR A 166 40.88 5.32 -5.81
N ASP A 167 42.17 5.04 -5.64
CA ASP A 167 42.67 3.98 -4.75
C ASP A 167 42.82 4.44 -3.29
N ASN A 168 42.48 5.70 -2.99
CA ASN A 168 42.66 6.25 -1.66
C ASN A 168 41.53 5.79 -0.72
N LEU A 169 41.86 4.85 0.17
CA LEU A 169 40.96 4.28 1.17
C LEU A 169 40.24 5.33 2.03
N ALA A 170 40.93 6.40 2.45
CA ALA A 170 40.32 7.45 3.28
C ALA A 170 39.22 8.21 2.52
N ILE A 171 39.42 8.45 1.22
CA ILE A 171 38.40 9.07 0.36
C ILE A 171 37.21 8.11 0.20
N GLN A 172 37.47 6.83 -0.04
CA GLN A 172 36.42 5.83 -0.19
C GLN A 172 35.56 5.66 1.08
N ILE A 173 36.18 5.64 2.27
CA ILE A 173 35.46 5.59 3.56
C ILE A 173 34.61 6.86 3.71
N THR A 174 35.19 8.04 3.47
CA THR A 174 34.48 9.32 3.59
C THR A 174 33.24 9.36 2.69
N LEU A 175 33.39 8.98 1.42
CA LEU A 175 32.28 8.91 0.47
C LEU A 175 31.20 7.90 0.89
N SER A 176 31.61 6.77 1.48
CA SER A 176 30.68 5.77 2.00
C SER A 176 29.86 6.30 3.16
N VAL A 177 30.50 7.00 4.11
CA VAL A 177 29.82 7.65 5.25
C VAL A 177 28.84 8.72 4.76
N VAL A 178 29.26 9.56 3.82
CA VAL A 178 28.39 10.59 3.21
C VAL A 178 27.18 9.94 2.51
N SER A 179 27.39 8.88 1.73
CA SER A 179 26.33 8.13 1.05
C SER A 179 25.31 7.55 2.03
N VAL A 180 25.76 6.98 3.15
CA VAL A 180 24.88 6.46 4.21
C VAL A 180 24.10 7.59 4.89
N ALA A 181 24.75 8.72 5.19
CA ALA A 181 24.10 9.87 5.81
C ALA A 181 22.98 10.45 4.91
N VAL A 182 23.22 10.54 3.60
CA VAL A 182 22.21 10.97 2.61
C VAL A 182 21.02 10.01 2.59
N ARG A 183 21.27 8.69 2.59
CA ARG A 183 20.22 7.68 2.64
C ARG A 183 19.40 7.75 3.92
N ALA A 184 20.06 7.90 5.07
CA ALA A 184 19.38 8.09 6.36
C ALA A 184 18.50 9.34 6.36
N GLY A 185 18.98 10.45 5.80
CA GLY A 185 18.21 11.68 5.61
C GLY A 185 16.98 11.48 4.71
N ALA A 186 17.12 10.74 3.60
CA ALA A 186 16.00 10.42 2.71
C ALA A 186 14.95 9.53 3.37
N LEU A 187 15.38 8.54 4.15
CA LEU A 187 14.50 7.67 4.94
C LEU A 187 13.75 8.47 6.02
N TRP A 188 14.46 9.35 6.73
CA TRP A 188 13.86 10.25 7.72
C TRP A 188 12.84 11.19 7.09
N TRP A 189 13.18 11.79 5.95
CA TRP A 189 12.29 12.67 5.20
C TRP A 189 11.03 11.94 4.70
N MET A 190 11.17 10.71 4.22
CA MET A 190 10.01 9.89 3.85
C MET A 190 9.12 9.56 5.04
N TRP A 191 9.74 9.23 6.17
CA TRP A 191 9.03 8.91 7.40
C TRP A 191 8.22 10.11 7.90
N SER A 192 8.82 11.30 7.91
CA SER A 192 8.13 12.53 8.31
C SER A 192 7.05 12.95 7.29
N SER A 193 7.25 12.63 6.01
CA SER A 193 6.33 12.96 4.92
C SER A 193 5.28 11.88 4.62
N ARG A 194 5.04 10.95 5.55
CA ARG A 194 3.99 9.93 5.39
C ARG A 194 2.62 10.58 5.39
N THR A 195 1.80 10.21 4.41
CA THR A 195 0.38 10.57 4.37
C THR A 195 -0.43 9.31 4.68
N ALA A 196 -1.50 9.42 5.46
CA ALA A 196 -2.40 8.30 5.66
C ALA A 196 -2.86 7.79 4.27
N PRO A 197 -2.91 6.47 4.05
CA PRO A 197 -3.32 5.91 2.78
C PRO A 197 -4.74 6.38 2.49
N GLU A 198 -4.90 7.15 1.43
CA GLU A 198 -6.19 7.62 0.97
C GLU A 198 -6.96 6.40 0.43
N PRO A 199 -8.14 6.06 0.98
CA PRO A 199 -8.80 4.77 0.75
C PRO A 199 -9.27 4.52 -0.69
N ASP A 200 -9.07 5.47 -1.62
CA ASP A 200 -9.68 5.46 -2.96
C ASP A 200 -8.70 5.43 -4.15
N ARG A 201 -7.43 5.04 -3.93
CA ARG A 201 -6.41 5.00 -5.00
C ARG A 201 -6.10 3.62 -5.58
N HIS A 202 -7.02 2.66 -5.49
CA HIS A 202 -6.82 1.30 -6.01
C HIS A 202 -7.37 1.05 -7.42
N ARG A 203 -7.28 2.04 -8.33
CA ARG A 203 -7.19 1.73 -9.76
C ARG A 203 -5.84 2.15 -10.30
N PHE A 204 -4.87 1.27 -10.08
CA PHE A 204 -3.61 1.33 -10.82
C PHE A 204 -3.89 1.06 -12.30
N PRO A 205 -3.45 1.94 -13.20
CA PRO A 205 -3.31 1.57 -14.60
C PRO A 205 -2.24 0.46 -14.66
N ARG A 206 -2.61 -0.75 -15.12
CA ARG A 206 -1.72 -1.95 -15.21
C ARG A 206 -0.29 -1.64 -15.73
N TRP A 207 -0.21 -0.86 -16.80
CA TRP A 207 0.97 -0.25 -17.41
C TRP A 207 1.91 0.53 -16.47
N ALA A 208 1.40 1.18 -15.41
CA ALA A 208 2.24 1.88 -14.43
C ALA A 208 3.01 0.91 -13.51
N GLY A 209 2.41 -0.24 -13.19
CA GLY A 209 3.11 -1.32 -12.49
C GLY A 209 4.23 -1.89 -13.37
N VAL A 210 3.95 -2.11 -14.66
CA VAL A 210 4.94 -2.62 -15.63
C VAL A 210 6.14 -1.68 -15.75
N LEU A 211 5.94 -0.37 -15.86
CA LEU A 211 7.05 0.60 -15.93
C LEU A 211 7.89 0.63 -14.64
N SER A 212 7.27 0.46 -13.47
CA SER A 212 8.00 0.36 -12.20
C SER A 212 8.86 -0.90 -12.16
N TRP A 213 8.33 -2.04 -12.62
CA TRP A 213 9.09 -3.29 -12.71
C TRP A 213 10.20 -3.24 -13.75
N ILE A 214 10.00 -2.54 -14.87
CA ILE A 214 11.05 -2.29 -15.87
C ILE A 214 12.17 -1.44 -15.27
N ALA A 215 11.84 -0.39 -14.52
CA ALA A 215 12.85 0.46 -13.86
C ALA A 215 13.64 -0.31 -12.80
N VAL A 216 12.95 -1.11 -11.97
CA VAL A 216 13.60 -2.00 -10.98
C VAL A 216 14.47 -3.04 -11.67
N GLY A 217 13.97 -3.66 -12.75
CA GLY A 217 14.71 -4.63 -13.56
C GLY A 217 15.93 -4.03 -14.24
N ALA A 218 15.84 -2.80 -14.75
CA ALA A 218 16.96 -2.10 -15.37
C ALA A 218 18.05 -1.75 -14.34
N VAL A 219 17.67 -1.38 -13.12
CA VAL A 219 18.63 -1.13 -12.02
C VAL A 219 19.29 -2.44 -11.58
N ALA A 220 18.51 -3.52 -11.41
CA ALA A 220 19.07 -4.84 -11.08
C ALA A 220 19.99 -5.38 -12.18
N ALA A 221 19.63 -5.18 -13.45
CA ALA A 221 20.46 -5.51 -14.60
C ALA A 221 21.74 -4.66 -14.65
N GLY A 222 21.63 -3.36 -14.37
CA GLY A 222 22.78 -2.46 -14.28
C GLY A 222 23.74 -2.87 -13.18
N GLU A 223 23.24 -3.21 -11.99
CA GLU A 223 24.09 -3.69 -10.90
C GLU A 223 24.72 -5.05 -11.21
N THR A 224 23.98 -6.01 -11.77
CA THR A 224 24.55 -7.31 -12.15
C THR A 224 25.64 -7.19 -13.21
N VAL A 225 25.48 -6.29 -14.20
CA VAL A 225 26.53 -5.98 -15.17
C VAL A 225 27.73 -5.32 -14.49
N LEU A 226 27.51 -4.41 -13.54
CA LEU A 226 28.61 -3.78 -12.80
C LEU A 226 29.42 -4.83 -12.02
N TRP A 227 28.74 -5.75 -11.35
CA TRP A 227 29.35 -6.87 -10.63
C TRP A 227 30.13 -7.81 -11.55
N ALA A 228 29.57 -8.13 -12.72
CA ALA A 228 30.23 -9.00 -13.71
C ALA A 228 31.48 -8.36 -14.34
N VAL A 229 31.62 -7.03 -14.28
CA VAL A 229 32.80 -6.31 -14.78
C VAL A 229 33.88 -6.16 -13.69
N THR A 230 33.49 -6.20 -12.42
CA THR A 230 34.42 -6.11 -11.28
C THR A 230 34.97 -7.46 -10.80
N LEU A 231 34.38 -8.57 -11.26
CA LEU A 231 34.89 -9.95 -11.12
C LEU A 231 35.90 -10.27 -12.22
#